data_AF-A0A2S6U082-F1
#
_entry.id   AF-A0A2S6U082-F1
#
_cell.length_a   1.000
_cell.length_b   1.000
_cell.length_c   1.000
_cell.angle_alpha   90.00
_cell.angle_beta   90.00
_cell.angle_gamma   90.00
#
_symmetry.space_group_name_H-M   'P 1'
#
loop_
_entity.id
_entity.type
_entity.pdbx_description
1 polymer ?
#
loop_
_entity_poly.entity_id
_entity_poly.type
_entity_poly.pdbx_seq_one_letter_code
_entity_poly.pdbx_strand_id
1 'polypeptide(L)'
;MLLLATIIINSIILGTMIFFSFVMAPLIFTKLEVEIAGKFIRVVFPWYYLFLGILSLFSLIAMAFANRMDTIFMILFFLGVVVSRQIIMPKINIYRDQSANNDRKAESMFNLLHRSSVGINFAQIVICLIVISRLVLYP
;
A
#
# COMPACT_ATOMS: atom_id res chain seq x y z
N MET A 1 -25.49 -0.56 10.17
CA MET A 1 -24.60 0.62 10.09
C MET A 1 -23.12 0.24 10.06
N LEU A 2 -22.63 -0.60 10.98
CA LEU A 2 -21.22 -1.04 11.00
C LEU A 2 -20.77 -1.72 9.70
N LEU A 3 -21.54 -2.70 9.20
CA LEU A 3 -21.25 -3.40 7.92
C LEU A 3 -21.08 -2.42 6.74
N LEU A 4 -22.05 -1.51 6.55
CA LEU A 4 -22.01 -0.51 5.49
C LEU A 4 -20.77 0.38 5.61
N ALA A 5 -20.45 0.85 6.82
CA ALA A 5 -19.26 1.66 7.06
C ALA A 5 -17.99 0.89 6.68
N THR A 6 -17.88 -0.40 7.03
CA THR A 6 -16.69 -1.18 6.69
C THR A 6 -16.58 -1.48 5.19
N ILE A 7 -17.70 -1.72 4.49
CA ILE A 7 -17.70 -1.86 3.03
C ILE A 7 -17.22 -0.57 2.37
N ILE A 8 -17.71 0.59 2.80
CA ILE A 8 -17.30 1.90 2.27
C ILE A 8 -15.80 2.13 2.53
N ILE A 9 -15.31 1.89 3.75
CA ILE A 9 -13.89 2.06 4.10
C ILE A 9 -13.00 1.19 3.21
N ASN A 10 -13.31 -0.10 3.06
CA ASN A 10 -12.50 -1.00 2.23
C ASN A 10 -12.59 -0.64 0.73
N SER A 11 -13.74 -0.13 0.28
CA SER A 11 -13.89 0.36 -1.10
C SER A 11 -13.03 1.60 -1.37
N ILE A 12 -12.93 2.52 -0.41
CA ILE A 12 -12.04 3.69 -0.48
C ILE A 12 -10.58 3.24 -0.51
N ILE A 13 -10.19 2.30 0.34
CA ILE A 13 -8.85 1.70 0.34
C ILE A 13 -8.54 1.12 -1.05
N LEU A 14 -9.39 0.23 -1.55
CA LEU A 14 -9.22 -0.43 -2.85
C LEU A 14 -9.11 0.59 -3.98
N GLY A 15 -10.03 1.56 -4.05
CA GLY A 15 -10.04 2.61 -5.05
C GLY A 15 -8.77 3.46 -5.01
N THR A 16 -8.30 3.81 -3.82
CA THR A 16 -7.05 4.58 -3.62
C THR A 16 -5.85 3.80 -4.14
N MET A 17 -5.75 2.51 -3.81
CA MET A 17 -4.64 1.66 -4.26
C MET A 17 -4.65 1.48 -5.79
N ILE A 18 -5.81 1.17 -6.38
CA ILE A 18 -5.94 1.01 -7.83
C ILE A 18 -5.62 2.33 -8.54
N PHE A 19 -6.20 3.45 -8.11
CA PHE A 19 -5.94 4.75 -8.71
C PHE A 19 -4.47 5.13 -8.62
N PHE A 20 -3.84 4.92 -7.45
CA PHE A 20 -2.43 5.25 -7.29
C PHE A 20 -1.54 4.36 -8.18
N SER A 21 -1.77 3.04 -8.18
CA SER A 21 -0.95 2.08 -8.92
C SER A 21 -1.07 2.20 -10.44
N PHE A 22 -2.29 2.41 -10.96
CA PHE A 22 -2.56 2.34 -12.40
C PHE A 22 -2.71 3.70 -13.08
N VAL A 23 -2.95 4.77 -12.32
CA VAL A 23 -3.15 6.12 -12.88
C VAL A 23 -2.08 7.07 -12.36
N MET A 24 -2.01 7.29 -11.05
CA MET A 24 -1.15 8.33 -10.49
C MET A 24 0.34 8.04 -10.71
N ALA A 25 0.83 6.85 -10.34
CA ALA A 25 2.25 6.52 -10.49
C ALA A 25 2.70 6.53 -11.97
N PRO A 26 1.98 5.91 -12.93
CA PRO A 26 2.31 6.01 -14.35
C PRO A 26 2.32 7.45 -14.87
N LEU A 27 1.34 8.28 -14.51
CA LEU A 27 1.31 9.68 -14.93
C LEU A 27 2.52 10.45 -14.41
N ILE A 28 2.90 10.26 -13.15
CA ILE A 28 4.08 10.91 -12.56
C ILE A 28 5.34 10.53 -13.35
N PHE A 29 5.57 9.24 -13.59
CA PHE A 29 6.80 8.77 -14.26
C PHE A 29 6.81 9.01 -15.77
N THR A 30 5.66 9.26 -16.40
CA THR A 30 5.58 9.58 -17.84
C THR A 30 5.53 11.07 -18.14
N LYS A 31 5.18 11.92 -17.17
CA LYS A 31 5.02 13.37 -17.37
C LYS A 31 6.09 14.22 -16.70
N LEU A 32 6.84 13.67 -15.74
CA LEU A 32 7.92 14.39 -15.07
C LEU A 32 9.27 13.76 -15.42
N GLU A 33 10.31 14.58 -15.38
CA GLU A 33 11.68 14.09 -15.40
C GLU A 33 11.93 13.15 -14.22
N VAL A 34 12.74 12.11 -14.44
CA VAL A 34 12.95 11.00 -13.48
C VAL A 34 13.37 11.49 -12.09
N GLU A 35 14.21 12.52 -12.02
CA GLU A 35 14.66 13.11 -10.76
C GLU A 35 13.52 13.80 -10.00
N ILE A 36 12.70 14.58 -10.71
CA ILE A 36 11.54 15.29 -10.16
C ILE A 36 10.46 14.28 -9.72
N ALA A 37 10.18 13.29 -10.56
CA ALA A 37 9.25 12.20 -10.26
C ALA A 37 9.63 11.47 -8.96
N GLY A 38 10.91 11.12 -8.81
CA GLY A 38 11.44 10.46 -7.62
C GLY A 38 11.26 11.32 -6.35
N LYS A 39 11.62 12.60 -6.41
CA LYS A 39 11.45 13.56 -5.30
C LYS A 39 9.97 13.70 -4.92
N PHE A 40 9.08 13.82 -5.91
CA PHE A 40 7.64 13.96 -5.68
C PHE A 40 7.06 12.73 -4.99
N ILE A 41 7.34 11.53 -5.49
CA ILE A 41 6.84 10.27 -4.93
C ILE A 41 7.32 10.04 -3.49
N ARG A 42 8.57 10.42 -3.15
CA ARG A 42 9.07 10.34 -1.77
C ARG A 42 8.26 11.17 -0.78
N VAL A 43 7.69 12.30 -1.23
CA VAL A 43 6.80 13.13 -0.41
C VAL A 43 5.40 12.53 -0.33
N VAL A 44 4.91 11.92 -1.42
CA VAL A 44 3.56 11.34 -1.46
C VAL A 44 3.44 10.06 -0.62
N PHE A 45 4.43 9.17 -0.66
CA PHE A 45 4.32 7.85 -0.02
C PHE A 45 4.02 7.89 1.50
N PRO A 46 4.68 8.73 2.32
CA PRO A 46 4.35 8.81 3.75
C PRO A 46 2.87 9.10 4.03
N TRP A 47 2.25 9.96 3.21
CA TRP A 47 0.83 10.31 3.30
C TRP A 47 -0.08 9.20 2.76
N TYR A 48 0.29 8.61 1.61
CA TYR A 48 -0.41 7.46 1.05
C TYR A 48 -0.53 6.31 2.07
N TYR A 49 0.60 5.88 2.65
CA TYR A 49 0.58 4.80 3.63
C TYR A 49 -0.06 5.20 4.96
N LEU A 50 0.03 6.47 5.37
CA LEU A 50 -0.67 6.95 6.57
C LEU A 50 -2.19 6.87 6.38
N PHE A 51 -2.70 7.34 5.24
CA PHE A 51 -4.11 7.28 4.89
C PHE A 51 -4.63 5.84 4.86
N LEU A 52 -3.92 4.95 4.17
CA LEU A 52 -4.27 3.52 4.15
C LEU A 52 -4.18 2.88 5.53
N GLY A 53 -3.19 3.25 6.35
CA GLY A 53 -3.02 2.74 7.71
C GLY A 53 -4.17 3.12 8.63
N ILE A 54 -4.61 4.38 8.59
CA ILE A 54 -5.74 4.86 9.40
C ILE A 54 -7.02 4.14 8.99
N LEU A 55 -7.33 4.09 7.69
CA LEU A 55 -8.54 3.43 7.20
C LEU A 55 -8.54 1.93 7.49
N SER A 56 -7.42 1.24 7.27
CA SER A 56 -7.32 -0.20 7.55
C SER A 56 -7.38 -0.50 9.05
N LEU A 57 -6.92 0.39 9.92
CA LEU A 57 -7.09 0.26 11.36
C LEU A 57 -8.57 0.35 11.77
N PHE A 58 -9.34 1.30 11.23
CA PHE A 58 -10.79 1.37 11.48
C PHE A 58 -11.52 0.13 10.97
N SER A 59 -11.18 -0.35 9.78
CA SER A 59 -11.72 -1.60 9.24
C SER A 59 -11.36 -2.81 10.12
N LEU A 60 -10.10 -2.90 10.59
CA LEU A 60 -9.64 -3.96 11.48
C LEU A 60 -10.43 -3.97 12.80
N ILE A 61 -10.58 -2.81 13.44
CA ILE A 61 -11.35 -2.69 14.69
C ILE A 61 -12.79 -3.13 14.46
N ALA A 62 -13.44 -2.71 13.37
CA ALA A 62 -14.79 -3.14 13.04
C ALA A 62 -14.88 -4.67 12.84
N MET A 63 -13.91 -5.25 12.12
CA MET A 63 -13.88 -6.69 11.83
C MET A 63 -13.63 -7.54 13.07
N ALA A 64 -12.87 -7.04 14.05
CA ALA A 64 -12.61 -7.73 15.31
C ALA A 64 -13.89 -8.09 16.08
N PHE A 65 -14.98 -7.33 15.87
CA PHE A 65 -16.29 -7.59 16.47
C PHE A 65 -17.25 -8.38 15.56
N ALA A 66 -16.88 -8.62 14.29
CA ALA A 66 -17.76 -9.23 13.30
C ALA A 66 -17.35 -10.67 12.95
N ASN A 67 -16.14 -10.88 12.41
CA ASN A 67 -15.70 -12.19 11.93
C ASN A 67 -14.18 -12.39 12.08
N ARG A 68 -13.78 -13.55 12.62
CA ARG A 68 -12.37 -13.89 12.86
C ARG A 68 -11.54 -13.96 11.58
N MET A 69 -12.10 -14.48 10.48
CA MET A 69 -11.36 -14.60 9.22
C MET A 69 -11.08 -13.23 8.61
N ASP A 70 -12.08 -12.35 8.57
CA ASP A 70 -11.93 -11.00 8.04
C ASP A 70 -11.01 -10.14 8.92
N THR A 71 -11.00 -10.39 10.23
CA THR A 71 -10.02 -9.82 11.16
C THR A 71 -8.59 -10.21 10.77
N ILE A 72 -8.33 -11.50 10.50
CA ILE A 72 -6.98 -11.96 10.11
C ILE A 72 -6.53 -11.28 8.82
N PHE A 73 -7.42 -11.19 7.81
CA PHE A 73 -7.13 -10.49 6.57
C PHE A 73 -6.77 -9.02 6.81
N MET A 74 -7.53 -8.31 7.65
CA MET A 74 -7.25 -6.92 7.97
C MET A 74 -5.99 -6.72 8.81
N ILE A 75 -5.62 -7.68 9.67
CA ILE A 75 -4.32 -7.68 10.37
C ILE A 75 -3.18 -7.77 9.36
N LEU A 76 -3.24 -8.73 8.43
CA LEU A 76 -2.22 -8.90 7.38
C LEU A 76 -2.11 -7.65 6.52
N PHE A 77 -3.25 -7.06 6.13
CA PHE A 77 -3.29 -5.81 5.39
C PHE A 77 -2.59 -4.68 6.17
N PHE A 78 -3.00 -4.44 7.42
CA PHE A 78 -2.49 -3.36 8.25
C PHE A 78 -0.98 -3.52 8.51
N LEU A 79 -0.52 -4.72 8.85
CA LEU A 79 0.92 -5.00 9.00
C LEU A 79 1.68 -4.76 7.69
N GLY A 80 1.11 -5.13 6.54
CA GLY A 80 1.68 -4.82 5.23
C GLY A 80 1.88 -3.32 5.02
N VAL A 81 0.91 -2.47 5.43
CA VAL A 81 1.02 -1.01 5.36
C VAL A 81 2.14 -0.52 6.28
N VAL A 82 2.16 -0.97 7.54
CA VAL A 82 3.14 -0.54 8.55
C VAL A 82 4.56 -0.93 8.14
N VAL A 83 4.79 -2.18 7.73
CA VAL A 83 6.09 -2.66 7.27
C VAL A 83 6.53 -1.91 6.00
N SER A 84 5.61 -1.70 5.06
CA SER A 84 5.93 -0.96 3.83
C SER A 84 6.34 0.49 4.12
N ARG A 85 5.61 1.17 5.01
CA ARG A 85 5.87 2.57 5.38
C ARG A 85 7.13 2.74 6.21
N GLN A 86 7.30 1.93 7.25
CA GLN A 86 8.33 2.14 8.28
C GLN A 86 9.65 1.46 7.96
N ILE A 87 9.65 0.40 7.15
CA ILE A 87 10.85 -0.40 6.90
C ILE A 87 11.22 -0.37 5.43
N ILE A 88 10.30 -0.74 4.53
CA ILE A 88 10.64 -0.93 3.12
C ILE A 88 10.91 0.40 2.43
N MET A 89 10.02 1.39 2.58
CA MET A 89 10.17 2.69 1.91
C MET A 89 11.46 3.44 2.30
N PRO A 90 11.83 3.56 3.59
CA PRO A 90 13.10 4.17 3.97
C PRO A 90 14.30 3.45 3.34
N LYS A 91 14.30 2.12 3.32
CA LYS A 91 15.38 1.34 2.68
C LYS A 91 15.43 1.55 1.18
N ILE A 92 14.29 1.58 0.49
CA ILE A 92 14.21 1.88 -0.95
C ILE A 92 14.88 3.24 -1.23
N ASN A 93 14.58 4.26 -0.43
CA ASN A 93 15.16 5.59 -0.62
C ASN A 93 16.68 5.60 -0.41
N ILE A 94 17.18 4.93 0.64
CA ILE A 94 18.62 4.80 0.91
C ILE A 94 19.34 4.12 -0.25
N TYR A 95 18.86 2.96 -0.70
CA TYR A 95 19.50 2.22 -1.79
C TYR A 95 19.39 2.94 -3.13
N ARG A 96 18.31 3.70 -3.35
CA ARG A 96 18.17 4.57 -4.53
C ARG A 96 19.24 5.66 -4.53
N ASP A 97 19.49 6.31 -3.39
CA ASP A 97 20.51 7.36 -3.29
C ASP A 97 21.92 6.79 -3.43
N GLN A 98 22.20 5.61 -2.87
CA GLN A 98 23.49 4.93 -3.02
C GLN A 98 23.75 4.46 -4.46
N SER A 99 22.72 4.04 -5.19
CA SER A 99 22.85 3.62 -6.60
C SER A 99 23.35 4.74 -7.53
N ALA A 100 23.17 6.02 -7.14
CA ALA A 100 23.67 7.16 -7.92
C ALA A 100 25.20 7.18 -8.06
N ASN A 101 25.94 6.48 -7.19
CA ASN A 101 27.39 6.36 -7.24
C ASN A 101 27.87 5.14 -8.06
N ASN A 102 27.05 4.59 -8.96
CA ASN A 102 27.31 3.36 -9.72
C ASN A 102 27.55 2.11 -8.84
N ASP A 103 27.03 2.10 -7.62
CA ASP A 103 27.08 0.93 -6.74
C ASP A 103 26.05 -0.13 -7.20
N ARG A 104 26.55 -1.14 -7.91
CA ARG A 104 25.74 -2.26 -8.42
C ARG A 104 25.01 -3.04 -7.31
N LYS A 105 25.58 -3.11 -6.10
CA LYS A 105 24.93 -3.79 -4.97
C LYS A 105 23.73 -2.98 -4.50
N ALA A 106 23.88 -1.66 -4.39
CA ALA A 106 22.79 -0.77 -4.04
C ALA A 106 21.65 -0.80 -5.08
N GLU A 107 21.99 -0.81 -6.37
CA GLU A 107 21.00 -0.94 -7.46
C GLU A 107 20.20 -2.25 -7.37
N SER A 108 20.89 -3.38 -7.14
CA SER A 108 20.24 -4.68 -6.96
C SER A 108 19.28 -4.69 -5.76
N MET A 109 19.73 -4.13 -4.62
CA MET A 109 18.90 -4.02 -3.42
C MET A 109 17.69 -3.10 -3.61
N PHE A 110 17.87 -1.97 -4.29
CA PHE A 110 16.76 -1.09 -4.67
C PHE A 110 15.71 -1.86 -5.50
N ASN A 111 16.13 -2.58 -6.53
CA ASN A 111 15.23 -3.34 -7.40
C ASN A 111 14.48 -4.45 -6.63
N LEU A 112 15.18 -5.17 -5.75
CA LEU A 112 14.58 -6.20 -4.91
C LEU A 112 13.50 -5.60 -3.99
N LEU A 113 13.81 -4.53 -3.27
CA LEU A 113 12.88 -3.90 -2.33
C LEU A 113 11.71 -3.23 -3.05
N HIS A 114 11.95 -2.59 -4.21
CA HIS A 114 10.90 -2.03 -5.04
C HIS A 114 9.93 -3.10 -5.54
N ARG A 115 10.45 -4.21 -6.08
CA ARG A 115 9.60 -5.35 -6.50
C ARG A 115 8.83 -5.96 -5.33
N SER A 116 9.48 -6.05 -4.17
CA SER A 116 8.84 -6.55 -2.95
C SER A 116 7.68 -5.65 -2.50
N SER A 117 7.85 -4.32 -2.53
CA SER A 117 6.78 -3.40 -2.15
C SER A 117 5.60 -3.44 -3.13
N VAL A 118 5.87 -3.57 -4.43
CA VAL A 118 4.83 -3.78 -5.45
C VAL A 118 4.07 -5.08 -5.19
N GLY A 119 4.78 -6.16 -4.86
CA GLY A 119 4.16 -7.44 -4.50
C GLY A 119 3.26 -7.36 -3.26
N ILE A 120 3.71 -6.65 -2.21
CA ILE A 120 2.90 -6.41 -1.00
C ILE A 120 1.65 -5.60 -1.35
N ASN A 121 1.78 -4.52 -2.12
CA ASN A 121 0.64 -3.71 -2.54
C ASN A 121 -0.37 -4.52 -3.36
N PHE A 122 0.10 -5.40 -4.25
CA PHE A 122 -0.78 -6.29 -5.01
C PHE A 122 -1.49 -7.31 -4.11
N ALA A 123 -0.78 -7.94 -3.17
CA ALA A 123 -1.39 -8.86 -2.20
C ALA A 123 -2.46 -8.15 -1.35
N GLN A 124 -2.21 -6.90 -0.95
CA GLN A 124 -3.16 -6.06 -0.23
C GLN A 124 -4.42 -5.73 -1.06
N ILE A 125 -4.28 -5.46 -2.37
CA ILE A 125 -5.43 -5.31 -3.28
C ILE A 125 -6.28 -6.58 -3.29
N VAL A 126 -5.65 -7.75 -3.41
CA VAL A 126 -6.35 -9.05 -3.38
C VAL A 126 -7.06 -9.27 -2.04
N ILE A 127 -6.41 -8.94 -0.92
CA ILE A 127 -7.02 -9.00 0.41
C ILE A 127 -8.27 -8.11 0.47
N CYS A 128 -8.20 -6.85 0.01
CA CYS A 128 -9.36 -5.96 -0.01
C CYS A 128 -10.50 -6.52 -0.86
N LEU A 129 -10.21 -7.08 -2.03
CA LEU A 129 -11.23 -7.70 -2.89
C LEU A 129 -11.90 -8.89 -2.19
N ILE A 130 -11.13 -9.74 -1.52
CA ILE A 130 -11.66 -10.87 -0.75
C ILE A 130 -12.56 -10.38 0.39
N VAL A 131 -12.10 -9.41 1.18
CA VAL A 131 -12.88 -8.86 2.31
C VAL A 131 -14.17 -8.23 1.82
N ILE A 132 -14.13 -7.35 0.82
CA ILE A 132 -15.35 -6.72 0.26
C ILE A 132 -16.31 -7.79 -0.26
N SER A 133 -15.82 -8.78 -1.02
CA SER A 133 -16.66 -9.84 -1.56
C SER A 133 -17.34 -10.64 -0.45
N ARG A 134 -16.61 -10.95 0.63
CA ARG A 134 -17.15 -11.66 1.79
C ARG A 134 -18.22 -10.83 2.51
N LEU A 135 -17.98 -9.55 2.73
CA LEU A 135 -18.95 -8.66 3.38
C LEU A 135 -20.23 -8.44 2.57
N VAL A 136 -20.16 -8.55 1.24
CA VAL A 136 -21.32 -8.39 0.35
C VAL A 136 -22.09 -9.71 0.18
N LEU A 137 -21.38 -10.84 0.03
CA LEU A 137 -21.99 -12.14 -0.28
C LEU A 137 -22.39 -12.93 0.97
N TYR A 138 -21.72 -12.70 2.11
CA TYR A 138 -21.92 -13.41 3.37
C TYR A 138 -21.95 -12.41 4.55
N PRO A 139 -22.97 -11.54 4.61
CA PRO A 139 -23.04 -10.42 5.57
C PRO A 139 -23.23 -10.86 7.04
#